data_AF-A0A924AF96-F1
#
_entry.id   AF-A0A924AF96-F1
#
_cell.length_a   1.000
_cell.length_b   1.000
_cell.length_c   1.000
_cell.angle_alpha   90.00
_cell.angle_beta   90.00
_cell.angle_gamma   90.00
#
_symmetry.space_group_name_H-M   'P 1'
#
loop_
_entity.id
_entity.type
_entity.pdbx_description
1 polymer ?
#
loop_
_entity_poly.entity_id
_entity_poly.type
_entity_poly.pdbx_seq_one_letter_code
_entity_poly.pdbx_strand_id
1 'polypeptide(L)'
;RQTDDRFISVLNNLRNNQITTQDVAILNEYVQPDFDLKANKGYITLTTHNAKADNINVQALQDLEGKSVKYVPEIVGDFPDKIFPVDETLQLKIGAQVMFVKNDLSFDKKYFNGKMGVVKSLSSNEILVYFPEENKTIEVEKYEWSNIKYSVNANTKEIDEEVLGTFVHYPIKLAWAITVHKSQGLTFDKAALDVSQVFLPGQAYVALSRLRSLNGLILLSPLRMNGIASDQDVMDYSLNKASEETLKISLQMETKNFIHNYLKNSFDWNELAQEWRNHQFSYNQNSEQSEKSKNAIWAENQARIIWQLLEPSGKFMSQLDKLFYNPTFDIQHVSERINAAFNYFLAPMDKLVEEILWKMQEVQRQKKAKLLYDELLILEDLQTKAVLRLMKTKLLVEAVLAEKEIGKSTLYSEDIKLYKTNKLTIIEKEFKALNITLIEDEADINRYEKTKKQKKEPKKSTILETFEFWQQKNSIQEIAKIRTLTVGTIYGHFVKLIEDKSVKISDILPLDKIEQLTKAFDGYTEESLNALKEQVGEKFSWDELKMFKASLK
;
A
#
# COMPACT_ATOMS: atom_id res chain seq x y z
N ARG A 1 6.72 -10.82 -21.25
CA ARG A 1 6.47 -9.41 -21.68
C ARG A 1 6.71 -9.28 -23.18
N GLN A 2 7.87 -9.70 -23.66
CA GLN A 2 8.12 -9.96 -25.08
C GLN A 2 7.73 -11.40 -25.41
N THR A 3 7.36 -11.66 -26.65
CA THR A 3 7.01 -13.00 -27.18
C THR A 3 7.83 -13.38 -28.41
N ASP A 4 8.73 -12.50 -28.85
CA ASP A 4 9.62 -12.73 -29.99
C ASP A 4 10.96 -13.25 -29.49
N ASP A 5 11.25 -14.53 -29.77
CA ASP A 5 12.46 -15.22 -29.31
C ASP A 5 13.75 -14.56 -29.85
N ARG A 6 13.74 -14.07 -31.10
CA ARG A 6 14.88 -13.35 -31.68
C ARG A 6 15.14 -12.07 -30.90
N PHE A 7 14.08 -11.34 -30.56
CA PHE A 7 14.20 -10.11 -29.77
C PHE A 7 14.64 -10.37 -28.33
N ILE A 8 14.08 -11.40 -27.67
CA ILE A 8 14.45 -11.80 -26.31
C ILE A 8 15.94 -12.18 -26.25
N SER A 9 16.44 -12.91 -27.26
CA SER A 9 17.86 -13.24 -27.36
C SER A 9 18.73 -11.98 -27.43
N VAL A 10 18.41 -11.04 -28.33
CA VAL A 10 19.15 -9.77 -28.44
C VAL A 10 19.13 -8.99 -27.13
N LEU A 11 17.97 -8.90 -26.46
CA LEU A 11 17.84 -8.23 -25.16
C LEU A 11 18.65 -8.90 -24.06
N ASN A 12 18.67 -10.23 -24.00
CA ASN A 12 19.46 -10.97 -23.02
C ASN A 12 20.96 -10.81 -23.26
N ASN A 13 21.39 -10.85 -24.52
CA ASN A 13 22.78 -10.59 -24.90
C ASN A 13 23.20 -9.17 -24.50
N LEU A 14 22.33 -8.18 -24.72
CA LEU A 14 22.58 -6.80 -24.33
C LEU A 14 22.57 -6.63 -22.79
N ARG A 15 21.71 -7.37 -22.07
CA ARG A 15 21.68 -7.41 -20.59
C ARG A 15 22.94 -8.02 -19.98
N ASN A 16 23.45 -9.09 -20.58
CA ASN A 16 24.60 -9.86 -20.07
C ASN A 16 25.94 -9.40 -20.68
N ASN A 17 25.94 -8.28 -21.41
CA ASN A 17 27.13 -7.75 -22.08
C ASN A 17 27.80 -8.73 -23.07
N GLN A 18 26.99 -9.56 -23.73
CA GLN A 18 27.38 -10.56 -24.73
C GLN A 18 26.84 -10.22 -26.12
N ILE A 19 26.55 -8.94 -26.37
CA ILE A 19 26.02 -8.51 -27.66
C ILE A 19 26.99 -8.86 -28.79
N THR A 20 26.50 -9.53 -29.82
CA THR A 20 27.31 -9.97 -30.95
C THR A 20 27.19 -9.01 -32.13
N THR A 21 28.11 -9.10 -33.08
CA THR A 21 27.99 -8.36 -34.35
C THR A 21 26.70 -8.69 -35.09
N GLN A 22 26.22 -9.95 -34.97
CA GLN A 22 24.94 -10.36 -35.54
C GLN A 22 23.78 -9.65 -34.85
N ASP A 23 23.77 -9.55 -33.51
CA ASP A 23 22.73 -8.82 -32.78
C ASP A 23 22.66 -7.35 -33.18
N VAL A 24 23.81 -6.70 -33.37
CA VAL A 24 23.87 -5.32 -33.86
C VAL A 24 23.39 -5.20 -35.30
N ALA A 25 23.71 -6.17 -36.16
CA ALA A 25 23.18 -6.19 -37.53
C ALA A 25 21.65 -6.31 -37.52
N ILE A 26 21.09 -7.19 -36.69
CA ILE A 26 19.64 -7.36 -36.51
C ILE A 26 18.99 -6.04 -36.09
N LEU A 27 19.56 -5.34 -35.10
CA LEU A 27 19.01 -4.06 -34.65
C LEU A 27 19.12 -2.99 -35.75
N ASN A 28 20.25 -2.94 -36.45
CA ASN A 28 20.49 -1.95 -37.49
C ASN A 28 19.61 -2.11 -38.74
N GLU A 29 18.95 -3.27 -38.95
CA GLU A 29 17.88 -3.45 -39.96
C GLU A 29 16.72 -2.46 -39.76
N TYR A 30 16.51 -1.95 -38.54
CA TYR A 30 15.41 -1.06 -38.18
C TYR A 30 15.81 0.42 -38.14
N VAL A 31 16.98 0.78 -38.70
CA VAL A 31 17.47 2.17 -38.71
C VAL A 31 16.77 2.97 -39.79
N GLN A 32 16.07 4.03 -39.38
CA GLN A 32 15.41 5.00 -40.24
C GLN A 32 15.65 6.42 -39.69
N PRO A 33 16.73 7.10 -40.11
CA PRO A 33 17.11 8.40 -39.54
C PRO A 33 16.08 9.51 -39.81
N ASP A 34 15.48 9.49 -41.00
CA ASP A 34 14.50 10.49 -41.45
C ASP A 34 13.04 10.05 -41.18
N PHE A 35 12.82 9.22 -40.15
CA PHE A 35 11.49 8.71 -39.82
C PHE A 35 10.55 9.83 -39.37
N ASP A 36 9.52 10.09 -40.18
CA ASP A 36 8.51 11.08 -39.84
C ASP A 36 7.46 10.52 -38.87
N LEU A 37 7.58 10.92 -37.61
CA LEU A 37 6.64 10.58 -36.54
C LEU A 37 5.24 11.17 -36.77
N LYS A 38 5.11 12.27 -37.52
CA LYS A 38 3.82 12.91 -37.79
C LYS A 38 3.01 12.10 -38.81
N ALA A 39 3.67 11.61 -39.85
CA ALA A 39 3.06 10.72 -40.83
C ALA A 39 2.72 9.33 -40.26
N ASN A 40 3.47 8.87 -39.26
CA ASN A 40 3.34 7.54 -38.66
C ASN A 40 2.71 7.57 -37.27
N LYS A 41 1.37 7.66 -37.23
CA LYS A 41 0.59 7.72 -35.98
C LYS A 41 0.84 6.51 -35.07
N GLY A 42 0.86 6.75 -33.75
CA GLY A 42 0.98 5.72 -32.72
C GLY A 42 2.42 5.38 -32.29
N TYR A 43 3.44 5.96 -32.94
CA TYR A 43 4.81 5.88 -32.46
C TYR A 43 5.06 6.87 -31.32
N ILE A 44 5.85 6.45 -30.33
CA ILE A 44 6.42 7.32 -29.30
C ILE A 44 7.94 7.38 -29.44
N THR A 45 8.52 8.57 -29.34
CA THR A 45 9.97 8.75 -29.33
C THR A 45 10.52 8.52 -27.92
N LEU A 46 11.49 7.63 -27.79
CA LEU A 46 12.28 7.47 -26.57
C LEU A 46 13.63 8.16 -26.76
N THR A 47 13.89 9.16 -25.92
CA THR A 47 15.15 9.93 -25.96
C THR A 47 15.82 9.92 -24.59
N THR A 48 17.11 10.25 -24.54
CA THR A 48 17.88 10.29 -23.29
C THR A 48 17.67 11.57 -22.48
N HIS A 49 17.24 12.68 -23.11
CA HIS A 49 17.21 14.02 -22.50
C HIS A 49 15.80 14.59 -22.41
N ASN A 50 15.42 15.14 -21.24
CA ASN A 50 14.08 15.73 -21.03
C ASN A 50 13.81 16.88 -22.02
N ALA A 51 14.75 17.81 -22.17
CA ALA A 51 14.59 18.96 -23.07
C ALA A 51 14.27 18.56 -24.52
N LYS A 52 14.85 17.46 -25.02
CA LYS A 52 14.54 16.96 -26.36
C LYS A 52 13.12 16.40 -26.44
N ALA A 53 12.68 15.64 -25.43
CA ALA A 53 11.31 15.14 -25.37
C ALA A 53 10.29 16.28 -25.29
N ASP A 54 10.56 17.28 -24.46
CA ASP A 54 9.68 18.43 -24.26
C ASP A 54 9.55 19.26 -25.55
N ASN A 55 10.67 19.52 -26.25
CA ASN A 55 10.66 20.20 -27.55
C ASN A 55 9.84 19.45 -28.61
N ILE A 56 9.99 18.12 -28.70
CA ILE A 56 9.20 17.30 -29.64
C ILE A 56 7.71 17.40 -29.32
N ASN A 57 7.34 17.28 -28.04
CA ASN A 57 5.94 17.37 -27.62
C ASN A 57 5.33 18.75 -27.87
N VAL A 58 6.07 19.82 -27.57
CA VAL A 58 5.63 21.21 -27.79
C VAL A 58 5.47 21.48 -29.28
N GLN A 59 6.46 21.11 -30.10
CA GLN A 59 6.39 21.32 -31.55
C GLN A 59 5.22 20.54 -32.17
N ALA A 60 5.06 19.27 -31.81
CA ALA A 60 3.97 18.44 -32.31
C ALA A 60 2.58 19.00 -31.94
N LEU A 61 2.44 19.56 -30.74
CA LEU A 61 1.20 20.25 -30.34
C LEU A 61 0.99 21.56 -31.11
N GLN A 62 2.05 22.33 -31.38
CA GLN A 62 1.95 23.56 -32.16
C GLN A 62 1.50 23.29 -33.60
N ASP A 63 2.02 22.23 -34.21
CA ASP A 63 1.74 21.84 -35.60
C ASP A 63 0.31 21.33 -35.81
N LEU A 64 -0.39 20.93 -34.75
CA LEU A 64 -1.80 20.56 -34.84
C LEU A 64 -2.68 21.79 -35.12
N GLU A 65 -3.62 21.64 -36.05
CA GLU A 65 -4.66 22.63 -36.30
C GLU A 65 -5.65 22.73 -35.13
N GLY A 66 -6.39 23.83 -35.05
CA GLY A 66 -7.41 24.05 -34.04
C GLY A 66 -6.95 24.82 -32.80
N LYS A 67 -7.93 25.16 -31.95
CA LYS A 67 -7.72 25.98 -30.75
C LYS A 67 -7.11 25.14 -29.63
N SER A 68 -6.10 25.70 -28.97
CA SER A 68 -5.53 25.09 -27.76
C SER A 68 -6.45 25.33 -26.57
N VAL A 69 -6.67 24.27 -25.78
CA VAL A 69 -7.39 24.33 -24.50
C VAL A 69 -6.38 24.07 -23.38
N LYS A 70 -6.46 24.86 -22.31
CA LYS A 70 -5.57 24.76 -21.16
C LYS A 70 -6.34 24.26 -19.94
N TYR A 71 -5.74 23.32 -19.23
CA TYR A 71 -6.24 22.79 -17.97
C TYR A 71 -5.21 23.05 -16.87
N VAL A 72 -5.69 23.48 -15.71
CA VAL A 72 -4.88 23.71 -14.51
C VAL A 72 -5.33 22.78 -13.39
N PRO A 73 -4.44 22.36 -12.47
CA PRO A 73 -4.78 21.50 -11.35
C PRO A 73 -5.60 22.25 -10.31
N GLU A 74 -6.33 21.49 -9.51
CA GLU A 74 -6.90 21.95 -8.27
C GLU A 74 -5.96 21.54 -7.14
N ILE A 75 -5.40 22.51 -6.43
CA ILE A 75 -4.45 22.27 -5.33
C ILE A 75 -5.06 22.81 -4.04
N VAL A 76 -5.13 21.97 -3.01
CA VAL A 76 -5.66 22.32 -1.69
C VAL A 76 -4.68 21.87 -0.62
N GLY A 77 -4.35 22.75 0.34
CA GLY A 77 -3.37 22.46 1.39
C GLY A 77 -1.92 22.62 0.92
N ASP A 78 -1.00 21.91 1.58
CA ASP A 78 0.44 21.96 1.28
C ASP A 78 0.84 20.89 0.26
N PHE A 79 1.07 21.33 -0.98
CA PHE A 79 1.58 20.49 -2.07
C PHE A 79 2.68 21.23 -2.84
N PRO A 80 3.97 20.99 -2.54
CA PRO A 80 5.05 21.75 -3.17
C PRO A 80 5.19 21.53 -4.69
N ASP A 81 5.43 22.60 -5.45
CA ASP A 81 5.53 22.57 -6.92
C ASP A 81 6.58 21.58 -7.46
N LYS A 82 7.66 21.37 -6.72
CA LYS A 82 8.75 20.46 -7.09
C LYS A 82 8.34 18.99 -7.12
N ILE A 83 7.23 18.64 -6.48
CA ILE A 83 6.72 17.27 -6.40
C ILE A 83 5.44 17.06 -7.21
N PHE A 84 5.08 18.01 -8.09
CA PHE A 84 3.93 17.83 -8.97
C PHE A 84 4.08 16.56 -9.83
N PRO A 85 3.04 15.70 -9.84
CA PRO A 85 3.11 14.40 -10.52
C PRO A 85 2.99 14.52 -12.05
N VAL A 86 2.44 15.62 -12.53
CA VAL A 86 2.25 16.00 -13.93
C VAL A 86 2.52 17.50 -14.08
N ASP A 87 2.67 17.97 -15.32
CA ASP A 87 2.86 19.40 -15.58
C ASP A 87 1.68 20.20 -15.03
N GLU A 88 1.97 21.34 -14.40
CA GLU A 88 0.96 22.22 -13.80
C GLU A 88 -0.03 22.76 -14.84
N THR A 89 0.40 22.98 -16.08
CA THR A 89 -0.50 23.41 -17.15
C THR A 89 -0.51 22.40 -18.26
N LEU A 90 -1.58 21.61 -18.34
CA LEU A 90 -1.83 20.68 -19.44
C LEU A 90 -2.46 21.45 -20.61
N GLN A 91 -1.72 21.58 -21.70
CA GLN A 91 -2.21 22.19 -22.95
C GLN A 91 -2.50 21.11 -23.98
N LEU A 92 -3.70 21.13 -24.57
CA LEU A 92 -4.15 20.14 -25.54
C LEU A 92 -4.83 20.79 -26.75
N LYS A 93 -4.77 20.08 -27.87
CA LYS A 93 -5.57 20.33 -29.08
C LYS A 93 -6.23 19.02 -29.51
N ILE A 94 -7.31 19.11 -30.28
CA ILE A 94 -7.91 17.95 -30.94
C ILE A 94 -6.83 17.29 -31.83
N GLY A 95 -6.71 15.97 -31.77
CA GLY A 95 -5.66 15.22 -32.44
C GLY A 95 -4.36 15.05 -31.65
N ALA A 96 -4.24 15.63 -30.45
CA ALA A 96 -3.05 15.45 -29.61
C ALA A 96 -2.87 13.98 -29.17
N GLN A 97 -1.64 13.47 -29.28
CA GLN A 97 -1.26 12.16 -28.75
C GLN A 97 -0.94 12.29 -27.27
N VAL A 98 -1.69 11.56 -26.44
CA VAL A 98 -1.58 11.60 -24.98
C VAL A 98 -1.36 10.21 -24.41
N MET A 99 -0.76 10.16 -23.23
CA MET A 99 -0.52 8.92 -22.49
C MET A 99 -0.96 9.08 -21.03
N PHE A 100 -1.63 8.05 -20.52
CA PHE A 100 -2.05 7.98 -19.13
C PHE A 100 -0.87 7.72 -18.21
N VAL A 101 -0.81 8.42 -17.07
CA VAL A 101 0.26 8.29 -16.05
C VAL A 101 -0.19 7.53 -14.80
N LYS A 102 -1.46 7.13 -14.75
CA LYS A 102 -2.05 6.34 -13.66
C LYS A 102 -2.88 5.19 -14.21
N ASN A 103 -3.06 4.18 -13.36
CA ASN A 103 -4.02 3.12 -13.63
C ASN A 103 -5.43 3.61 -13.28
N ASP A 104 -6.40 3.20 -14.08
CA ASP A 104 -7.80 3.36 -13.71
C ASP A 104 -8.10 2.48 -12.49
N LEU A 105 -8.58 3.11 -11.42
CA LEU A 105 -8.93 2.45 -10.15
C LEU A 105 -10.38 1.93 -10.16
N SER A 106 -11.16 2.26 -11.19
CA SER A 106 -12.51 1.74 -11.35
C SER A 106 -12.51 0.23 -11.64
N PHE A 107 -13.65 -0.42 -11.38
CA PHE A 107 -13.83 -1.84 -11.65
C PHE A 107 -13.57 -2.20 -13.13
N ASP A 108 -13.96 -1.31 -14.04
CA ASP A 108 -13.85 -1.48 -15.49
C ASP A 108 -12.40 -1.42 -16.02
N LYS A 109 -11.47 -0.84 -15.23
CA LYS A 109 -10.04 -0.68 -15.58
C LYS A 109 -9.81 -0.23 -17.02
N LYS A 110 -10.47 0.86 -17.43
CA LYS A 110 -10.57 1.32 -18.83
C LYS A 110 -9.22 1.72 -19.43
N TYR A 111 -8.28 2.16 -18.58
CA TYR A 111 -6.92 2.50 -18.96
C TYR A 111 -5.90 2.08 -17.89
N PHE A 112 -4.63 2.02 -18.29
CA PHE A 112 -3.50 1.71 -17.42
C PHE A 112 -2.38 2.72 -17.67
N ASN A 113 -1.46 2.83 -16.72
CA ASN A 113 -0.28 3.70 -16.84
C ASN A 113 0.56 3.28 -18.06
N GLY A 114 0.72 4.20 -19.02
CA GLY A 114 1.38 3.97 -20.29
C GLY A 114 0.43 3.78 -21.48
N LYS A 115 -0.88 3.62 -21.26
CA LYS A 115 -1.85 3.52 -22.37
C LYS A 115 -1.87 4.84 -23.16
N MET A 116 -1.68 4.76 -24.47
CA MET A 116 -1.66 5.92 -25.37
C MET A 116 -2.96 6.04 -26.13
N GLY A 117 -3.37 7.27 -26.42
CA GLY A 117 -4.56 7.56 -27.23
C GLY A 117 -4.48 8.94 -27.88
N VAL A 118 -5.51 9.27 -28.65
CA VAL A 118 -5.61 10.52 -29.38
C VAL A 118 -6.79 11.32 -28.87
N VAL A 119 -6.59 12.61 -28.57
CA VAL A 119 -7.67 13.51 -28.15
C VAL A 119 -8.70 13.64 -29.29
N LYS A 120 -9.95 13.23 -29.02
CA LYS A 120 -11.09 13.28 -29.94
C LYS A 120 -11.91 14.56 -29.77
N SER A 121 -12.12 14.98 -28.52
CA SER A 121 -12.89 16.18 -28.18
C SER A 121 -12.32 16.84 -26.92
N LEU A 122 -12.42 18.18 -26.86
CA LEU A 122 -11.98 19.01 -25.74
C LEU A 122 -13.05 20.04 -25.41
N SER A 123 -13.33 20.21 -24.12
CA SER A 123 -14.06 21.35 -23.56
C SER A 123 -13.38 21.83 -22.28
N SER A 124 -13.90 22.87 -21.63
CA SER A 124 -13.37 23.35 -20.34
C SER A 124 -13.35 22.29 -19.23
N ASN A 125 -14.23 21.29 -19.26
CA ASN A 125 -14.39 20.28 -18.19
C ASN A 125 -14.47 18.83 -18.70
N GLU A 126 -14.23 18.59 -19.99
CA GLU A 126 -14.32 17.27 -20.60
C GLU A 126 -13.14 17.07 -21.57
N ILE A 127 -12.48 15.92 -21.46
CA ILE A 127 -11.44 15.46 -22.39
C ILE A 127 -11.84 14.07 -22.83
N LEU A 128 -12.12 13.88 -24.13
CA LEU A 128 -12.41 12.57 -24.69
C LEU A 128 -11.20 12.06 -25.45
N VAL A 129 -10.68 10.90 -25.05
CA VAL A 129 -9.55 10.23 -25.70
C VAL A 129 -10.04 9.01 -26.46
N TYR A 130 -9.71 8.95 -27.74
CA TYR A 130 -9.98 7.82 -28.63
C TYR A 130 -8.79 6.88 -28.70
N PHE A 131 -9.07 5.58 -28.67
CA PHE A 131 -8.11 4.50 -28.77
C PHE A 131 -8.37 3.77 -30.09
N PRO A 132 -7.59 4.06 -31.15
CA PRO A 132 -7.83 3.53 -32.49
C PRO A 132 -7.87 2.00 -32.56
N GLU A 133 -7.02 1.33 -31.76
CA GLU A 133 -6.91 -0.14 -31.77
C GLU A 133 -8.14 -0.83 -31.15
N GLU A 134 -8.83 -0.16 -30.23
CA GLU A 134 -10.02 -0.69 -29.55
C GLU A 134 -11.33 -0.13 -30.13
N ASN A 135 -11.24 0.81 -31.08
CA ASN A 135 -12.36 1.63 -31.54
C ASN A 135 -13.22 2.17 -30.38
N LYS A 136 -12.55 2.65 -29.32
CA LYS A 136 -13.19 3.05 -28.07
C LYS A 136 -12.86 4.49 -27.70
N THR A 137 -13.83 5.23 -27.21
CA THR A 137 -13.64 6.56 -26.63
C THR A 137 -13.82 6.49 -25.12
N ILE A 138 -12.92 7.11 -24.37
CA ILE A 138 -12.98 7.19 -22.90
C ILE A 138 -12.91 8.68 -22.51
N GLU A 139 -13.80 9.10 -21.61
CA GLU A 139 -13.68 10.38 -20.92
C GLU A 139 -12.55 10.28 -19.89
N VAL A 140 -11.59 11.19 -19.96
CA VAL A 140 -10.49 11.27 -19.00
C VAL A 140 -11.01 11.98 -17.77
N GLU A 141 -10.96 11.30 -16.63
CA GLU A 141 -11.35 11.86 -15.35
C GLU A 141 -10.15 12.44 -14.62
N LYS A 142 -10.40 13.39 -13.72
CA LYS A 142 -9.36 13.90 -12.83
C LYS A 142 -8.98 12.82 -11.82
N TYR A 143 -7.69 12.76 -11.51
CA TYR A 143 -7.11 11.87 -10.52
C TYR A 143 -6.60 12.69 -9.35
N GLU A 144 -6.72 12.15 -8.13
CA GLU A 144 -6.28 12.77 -6.89
C GLU A 144 -4.92 12.20 -6.45
N TRP A 145 -3.95 13.09 -6.26
CA TRP A 145 -2.69 12.80 -5.59
C TRP A 145 -2.65 13.48 -4.23
N SER A 146 -2.12 12.79 -3.22
CA SER A 146 -2.05 13.31 -1.85
C SER A 146 -0.60 13.44 -1.40
N ASN A 147 -0.26 14.57 -0.78
CA ASN A 147 1.00 14.77 -0.07
C ASN A 147 0.81 14.29 1.38
N ILE A 148 1.46 13.17 1.74
CA ILE A 148 1.25 12.50 3.02
C ILE A 148 2.50 12.62 3.89
N LYS A 149 2.32 13.14 5.11
CA LYS A 149 3.34 13.12 6.16
C LYS A 149 3.16 11.88 7.00
N TYR A 150 4.24 11.12 7.13
CA TYR A 150 4.30 9.96 8.01
C TYR A 150 4.91 10.37 9.34
N SER A 151 4.28 9.99 10.45
CA SER A 151 4.81 10.17 11.79
C SER A 151 4.70 8.88 12.58
N VAL A 152 5.69 8.59 13.42
CA VAL A 152 5.61 7.40 14.30
C VAL A 152 4.86 7.80 15.55
N ASN A 153 3.73 7.16 15.79
CA ASN A 153 2.97 7.37 17.01
C ASN A 153 3.80 6.90 18.21
N ALA A 154 4.13 7.83 19.12
CA ALA A 154 4.99 7.54 20.26
C ALA A 154 4.43 6.46 21.19
N ASN A 155 3.10 6.27 21.22
CA ASN A 155 2.43 5.35 22.14
C ASN A 155 2.13 3.99 21.49
N THR A 156 1.71 3.95 20.22
CA THR A 156 1.37 2.68 19.53
C THR A 156 2.52 2.12 18.71
N LYS A 157 3.57 2.91 18.46
CA LYS A 157 4.66 2.62 17.51
C LYS A 157 4.18 2.38 16.08
N GLU A 158 2.92 2.70 15.78
CA GLU A 158 2.36 2.63 14.43
C GLU A 158 2.71 3.88 13.64
N ILE A 159 2.67 3.77 12.32
CA ILE A 159 2.89 4.89 11.41
C ILE A 159 1.53 5.57 11.21
N ASP A 160 1.42 6.81 11.68
CA ASP A 160 0.29 7.69 11.41
C ASP A 160 0.53 8.45 10.10
N GLU A 161 -0.49 8.46 9.23
CA GLU A 161 -0.51 9.19 7.97
C GLU A 161 -1.37 10.46 8.11
N GLU A 162 -0.80 11.62 7.81
CA GLU A 162 -1.51 12.90 7.75
C GLU A 162 -1.45 13.46 6.33
N VAL A 163 -2.60 13.76 5.72
CA VAL A 163 -2.67 14.39 4.40
C VAL A 163 -2.44 15.89 4.57
N LEU A 164 -1.29 16.39 4.13
CA LEU A 164 -0.94 17.81 4.18
C LEU A 164 -1.59 18.62 3.06
N GLY A 165 -1.78 18.00 1.90
CA GLY A 165 -2.39 18.64 0.75
C GLY A 165 -2.73 17.65 -0.36
N THR A 166 -3.54 18.11 -1.31
CA THR A 166 -3.99 17.34 -2.47
C THR A 166 -3.71 18.10 -3.75
N PHE A 167 -3.42 17.35 -4.80
CA PHE A 167 -3.25 17.82 -6.16
C PHE A 167 -4.22 17.01 -7.02
N VAL A 168 -5.18 17.65 -7.67
CA VAL A 168 -6.19 17.00 -8.50
C VAL A 168 -6.07 17.49 -9.93
N HIS A 169 -5.78 16.58 -10.86
CA HIS A 169 -5.61 16.91 -12.28
C HIS A 169 -5.87 15.73 -13.20
N TYR A 170 -5.92 15.96 -14.52
CA TYR A 170 -6.07 14.87 -15.48
C TYR A 170 -4.79 14.02 -15.52
N PRO A 171 -4.85 12.69 -15.35
CA PRO A 171 -3.69 11.81 -15.30
C PRO A 171 -3.17 11.46 -16.70
N ILE A 172 -3.01 12.47 -17.56
CA ILE A 172 -2.51 12.34 -18.91
C ILE A 172 -1.41 13.38 -19.19
N LYS A 173 -0.54 13.06 -20.13
CA LYS A 173 0.49 13.98 -20.64
C LYS A 173 0.68 13.78 -22.14
N LEU A 174 1.28 14.77 -22.81
CA LEU A 174 1.69 14.64 -24.21
C LEU A 174 2.67 13.46 -24.37
N ALA A 175 2.52 12.74 -25.47
CA ALA A 175 3.16 11.43 -25.64
C ALA A 175 3.73 11.20 -27.04
N TRP A 176 4.15 12.25 -27.73
CA TRP A 176 4.99 12.08 -28.92
C TRP A 176 6.42 11.71 -28.53
N ALA A 177 6.91 12.21 -27.40
CA ALA A 177 8.21 11.84 -26.85
C ALA A 177 8.21 11.69 -25.33
N ILE A 178 9.05 10.79 -24.83
CA ILE A 178 9.33 10.60 -23.41
C ILE A 178 10.79 10.22 -23.23
N THR A 179 11.35 10.48 -22.05
CA THR A 179 12.71 10.01 -21.75
C THR A 179 12.74 8.52 -21.41
N VAL A 180 13.86 7.86 -21.73
CA VAL A 180 14.12 6.47 -21.37
C VAL A 180 13.87 6.25 -19.87
N HIS A 181 14.36 7.14 -19.00
CA HIS A 181 14.11 7.11 -17.56
C HIS A 181 12.61 7.17 -17.20
N LYS A 182 11.85 8.13 -17.75
CA LYS A 182 10.41 8.28 -17.48
C LYS A 182 9.56 7.16 -18.10
N SER A 183 10.13 6.35 -18.99
CA SER A 183 9.48 5.16 -19.57
C SER A 183 9.74 3.85 -18.81
N GLN A 184 10.55 3.89 -17.74
CA GLN A 184 10.82 2.70 -16.95
C GLN A 184 9.52 2.10 -16.40
N GLY A 185 9.37 0.77 -16.52
CA GLY A 185 8.13 0.05 -16.19
C GLY A 185 7.05 0.10 -17.27
N LEU A 186 7.12 1.01 -18.25
CA LEU A 186 6.16 1.09 -19.35
C LEU A 186 6.53 0.12 -20.49
N THR A 187 5.52 -0.27 -21.27
CA THR A 187 5.67 -1.12 -22.47
C THR A 187 4.94 -0.48 -23.64
N PHE A 188 5.60 -0.41 -24.80
CA PHE A 188 5.04 0.16 -26.03
C PHE A 188 5.02 -0.87 -27.15
N ASP A 189 4.01 -0.76 -28.01
CA ASP A 189 3.91 -1.57 -29.22
C ASP A 189 4.78 -0.99 -30.35
N LYS A 190 4.85 0.34 -30.46
CA LYS A 190 5.64 1.05 -31.48
C LYS A 190 6.43 2.19 -30.85
N ALA A 191 7.75 2.21 -31.06
CA ALA A 191 8.60 3.27 -30.54
C ALA A 191 9.78 3.58 -31.46
N ALA A 192 10.08 4.87 -31.59
CA ALA A 192 11.28 5.37 -32.24
C ALA A 192 12.34 5.68 -31.19
N LEU A 193 13.47 4.99 -31.25
CA LEU A 193 14.55 5.10 -30.29
C LEU A 193 15.63 6.05 -30.84
N ASP A 194 15.89 7.12 -30.10
CA ASP A 194 17.08 7.95 -30.29
C ASP A 194 18.15 7.53 -29.26
N VAL A 195 18.90 6.50 -29.62
CA VAL A 195 19.96 5.93 -28.77
C VAL A 195 21.37 6.33 -29.21
N SER A 196 21.48 7.29 -30.15
CA SER A 196 22.75 7.78 -30.70
C SER A 196 23.74 8.26 -29.63
N GLN A 197 23.22 8.81 -28.53
CA GLN A 197 23.98 9.37 -27.41
C GLN A 197 23.83 8.54 -26.13
N VAL A 198 23.53 7.24 -26.24
CA VAL A 198 23.49 6.39 -25.05
C VAL A 198 24.91 6.15 -24.55
N PHE A 199 25.24 6.79 -23.43
CA PHE A 199 26.56 6.71 -22.79
C PHE A 199 26.76 5.42 -21.98
N LEU A 200 25.70 4.65 -21.69
CA LEU A 200 25.73 3.45 -20.85
C LEU A 200 24.84 2.32 -21.41
N PRO A 201 25.30 1.05 -21.46
CA PRO A 201 24.54 -0.13 -21.89
C PRO A 201 23.18 -0.28 -21.24
N GLY A 202 23.12 0.01 -19.94
CA GLY A 202 21.90 -0.14 -19.16
C GLY A 202 20.78 0.72 -19.73
N GLN A 203 21.09 1.91 -20.24
CA GLN A 203 20.10 2.78 -20.88
C GLN A 203 19.64 2.22 -22.24
N ALA A 204 20.54 1.63 -23.04
CA ALA A 204 20.17 0.99 -24.30
C ALA A 204 19.26 -0.23 -24.04
N TYR A 205 19.59 -1.06 -23.04
CA TYR A 205 18.75 -2.16 -22.59
C TYR A 205 17.39 -1.67 -22.13
N VAL A 206 17.35 -0.64 -21.27
CA VAL A 206 16.10 -0.09 -20.76
C VAL A 206 15.25 0.44 -21.91
N ALA A 207 15.83 1.16 -22.87
CA ALA A 207 15.14 1.70 -24.04
C ALA A 207 14.57 0.58 -24.94
N LEU A 208 15.40 -0.38 -25.37
CA LEU A 208 14.99 -1.48 -26.23
C LEU A 208 13.97 -2.39 -25.52
N SER A 209 14.20 -2.70 -24.25
CA SER A 209 13.27 -3.50 -23.46
C SER A 209 11.89 -2.85 -23.31
N ARG A 210 11.71 -1.56 -23.66
CA ARG A 210 10.40 -0.91 -23.68
C ARG A 210 9.45 -1.50 -24.72
N LEU A 211 9.97 -2.03 -25.83
CA LEU A 211 9.16 -2.59 -26.90
C LEU A 211 8.69 -4.03 -26.61
N ARG A 212 7.57 -4.44 -27.23
CA ARG A 212 7.09 -5.83 -27.21
C ARG A 212 7.76 -6.72 -28.25
N SER A 213 8.12 -6.17 -29.41
CA SER A 213 8.69 -6.89 -30.56
C SER A 213 9.58 -5.99 -31.41
N LEU A 214 10.45 -6.56 -32.24
CA LEU A 214 11.26 -5.81 -33.20
C LEU A 214 10.42 -5.11 -34.28
N ASN A 215 9.25 -5.64 -34.65
CA ASN A 215 8.39 -5.05 -35.70
C ASN A 215 7.92 -3.61 -35.41
N GLY A 216 7.87 -3.22 -34.14
CA GLY A 216 7.50 -1.87 -33.72
C GLY A 216 8.70 -0.95 -33.44
N LEU A 217 9.92 -1.45 -33.65
CA LEU A 217 11.15 -0.70 -33.41
C LEU A 217 11.49 0.16 -34.62
N ILE A 218 11.80 1.42 -34.36
CA ILE A 218 12.56 2.28 -35.26
C ILE A 218 13.79 2.79 -34.51
N LEU A 219 14.96 2.73 -35.13
CA LEU A 219 16.17 3.37 -34.62
C LEU A 219 16.44 4.63 -35.45
N LEU A 220 16.54 5.79 -34.80
CA LEU A 220 16.86 7.05 -35.48
C LEU A 220 18.36 7.17 -35.81
N SER A 221 19.18 6.24 -35.30
CA SER A 221 20.62 6.20 -35.56
C SER A 221 21.14 4.77 -35.45
N PRO A 222 22.19 4.40 -36.21
CA PRO A 222 22.85 3.10 -36.06
C PRO A 222 23.40 2.88 -34.66
N LEU A 223 23.25 1.67 -34.14
CA LEU A 223 23.82 1.26 -32.86
C LEU A 223 25.31 0.90 -33.06
N ARG A 224 26.18 1.38 -32.16
CA ARG A 224 27.64 1.14 -32.21
C ARG A 224 28.09 0.32 -31.00
N MET A 225 28.94 -0.69 -31.24
CA MET A 225 29.47 -1.59 -30.19
C MET A 225 30.31 -0.87 -29.13
N ASN A 226 31.07 0.17 -29.51
CA ASN A 226 32.05 0.81 -28.62
C ASN A 226 31.44 1.70 -27.52
N GLY A 227 30.12 1.89 -27.48
CA GLY A 227 29.42 2.72 -26.47
C GLY A 227 28.79 1.92 -25.33
N ILE A 228 28.96 0.59 -25.32
CA ILE A 228 28.23 -0.33 -24.44
C ILE A 228 29.23 -0.95 -23.45
N ALA A 229 29.64 -0.21 -22.42
CA ALA A 229 30.41 -0.74 -21.26
C ALA A 229 29.54 -0.87 -20.00
N SER A 230 29.29 -2.10 -19.53
CA SER A 230 28.35 -2.37 -18.42
C SER A 230 29.02 -2.23 -17.06
N ASP A 231 28.23 -1.98 -16.04
CA ASP A 231 28.70 -1.94 -14.65
C ASP A 231 29.12 -3.35 -14.20
N GLN A 232 30.40 -3.52 -13.87
CA GLN A 232 30.97 -4.81 -13.48
C GLN A 232 30.33 -5.34 -12.19
N ASP A 233 29.92 -4.46 -11.27
CA ASP A 233 29.33 -4.86 -9.99
C ASP A 233 27.97 -5.55 -10.20
N VAL A 234 27.19 -5.09 -11.19
CA VAL A 234 25.89 -5.68 -11.56
C VAL A 234 26.07 -7.06 -12.17
N MET A 235 27.10 -7.23 -13.01
CA MET A 235 27.44 -8.51 -13.63
C MET A 235 27.92 -9.51 -12.59
N ASP A 236 28.82 -9.08 -11.70
CA ASP A 236 29.34 -9.92 -10.61
C ASP A 236 28.20 -10.37 -9.68
N TYR A 237 27.24 -9.49 -9.35
CA TYR A 237 26.06 -9.88 -8.59
C TYR A 237 25.21 -10.93 -9.33
N SER A 238 24.96 -10.73 -10.63
CA SER A 238 24.15 -11.67 -11.42
C SER A 238 24.80 -13.04 -11.55
N LEU A 239 26.14 -13.10 -11.64
CA LEU A 239 26.91 -14.33 -11.73
C LEU A 239 27.04 -15.05 -10.38
N ASN A 240 27.03 -14.31 -9.26
CA ASN A 240 27.10 -14.86 -7.91
C ASN A 240 25.73 -15.27 -7.33
N LYS A 241 24.69 -15.30 -8.16
CA LYS A 241 23.38 -15.77 -7.72
C LYS A 241 23.46 -17.26 -7.36
N ALA A 242 22.97 -17.62 -6.17
CA ALA A 242 22.87 -19.02 -5.76
C ALA A 242 22.05 -19.83 -6.78
N SER A 243 22.51 -21.04 -7.09
CA SER A 243 21.79 -21.95 -7.98
C SER A 243 20.47 -22.38 -7.36
N GLU A 244 19.51 -22.80 -8.18
CA GLU A 244 18.23 -23.32 -7.68
C GLU A 244 18.42 -24.51 -6.74
N GLU A 245 19.43 -25.35 -6.99
CA GLU A 245 19.78 -26.49 -6.13
C GLU A 245 20.28 -26.03 -4.76
N THR A 246 21.20 -25.06 -4.71
CA THR A 246 21.67 -24.45 -3.46
C THR A 246 20.52 -23.80 -2.69
N LEU A 247 19.64 -23.08 -3.38
CA LEU A 247 18.45 -22.46 -2.77
C LEU A 247 17.51 -23.50 -2.16
N LYS A 248 17.29 -24.63 -2.83
CA LYS A 248 16.43 -25.71 -2.32
C LYS A 248 16.99 -26.35 -1.05
N ILE A 249 18.28 -26.63 -1.03
CA ILE A 249 18.98 -27.18 0.15
C ILE A 249 18.95 -26.17 1.29
N SER A 250 19.25 -24.90 1.00
CA SER A 250 19.27 -23.83 2.00
C SER A 250 17.87 -23.58 2.57
N LEU A 251 16.81 -23.61 1.75
CA LEU A 251 15.43 -23.48 2.22
C LEU A 251 15.06 -24.58 3.22
N GLN A 252 15.43 -25.84 2.96
CA GLN A 252 15.15 -26.96 3.88
C GLN A 252 15.88 -26.78 5.21
N MET A 253 17.17 -26.44 5.17
CA MET A 253 17.99 -26.23 6.36
C MET A 253 17.52 -25.02 7.17
N GLU A 254 17.24 -23.90 6.52
CA GLU A 254 16.79 -22.68 7.19
C GLU A 254 15.35 -22.81 7.72
N THR A 255 14.48 -23.57 7.06
CA THR A 255 13.14 -23.88 7.61
C THR A 255 13.25 -24.65 8.91
N LYS A 256 14.11 -25.68 8.95
CA LYS A 256 14.40 -26.42 10.18
C LYS A 256 14.96 -25.49 11.27
N ASN A 257 15.97 -24.70 10.95
CA ASN A 257 16.60 -23.77 11.90
C ASN A 257 15.60 -22.74 12.44
N PHE A 258 14.75 -22.20 11.57
CA PHE A 258 13.70 -21.28 11.94
C PHE A 258 12.72 -21.92 12.93
N ILE A 259 12.19 -23.11 12.62
CA ILE A 259 11.26 -23.82 13.50
C ILE A 259 11.95 -24.08 14.85
N HIS A 260 13.14 -24.69 14.84
CA HIS A 260 13.89 -25.01 16.05
C HIS A 260 14.10 -23.79 16.96
N ASN A 261 14.61 -22.70 16.40
CA ASN A 261 14.85 -21.46 17.14
C ASN A 261 13.54 -20.82 17.63
N TYR A 262 12.48 -20.85 16.81
CA TYR A 262 11.18 -20.33 17.20
C TYR A 262 10.61 -21.10 18.39
N LEU A 263 10.64 -22.45 18.33
CA LEU A 263 10.16 -23.30 19.41
C LEU A 263 10.97 -23.05 20.69
N LYS A 264 12.30 -23.09 20.64
CA LYS A 264 13.16 -22.83 21.81
C LYS A 264 12.87 -21.49 22.47
N ASN A 265 12.89 -20.43 21.67
CA ASN A 265 12.66 -19.07 22.16
C ASN A 265 11.23 -18.86 22.70
N SER A 266 10.28 -19.77 22.40
CA SER A 266 8.92 -19.70 22.94
C SER A 266 8.82 -20.18 24.39
N PHE A 267 9.77 -21.01 24.83
CA PHE A 267 9.86 -21.50 26.21
C PHE A 267 10.97 -20.80 27.01
N ASP A 268 11.87 -20.06 26.37
CA ASP A 268 12.86 -19.24 27.08
C ASP A 268 12.20 -18.03 27.76
N TRP A 269 12.11 -18.06 29.09
CA TRP A 269 11.53 -16.99 29.91
C TRP A 269 12.54 -16.40 30.90
N ASN A 270 13.84 -16.54 30.66
CA ASN A 270 14.85 -16.00 31.57
C ASN A 270 14.72 -14.48 31.73
N GLU A 271 14.51 -13.74 30.64
CA GLU A 271 14.28 -12.29 30.68
C GLU A 271 13.01 -11.93 31.45
N LEU A 272 11.90 -12.61 31.17
CA LEU A 272 10.62 -12.40 31.86
C LEU A 272 10.74 -12.68 33.37
N ALA A 273 11.42 -13.76 33.76
CA ALA A 273 11.67 -14.08 35.16
C ALA A 273 12.58 -13.05 35.83
N GLN A 274 13.55 -12.49 35.10
CA GLN A 274 14.39 -11.41 35.61
C GLN A 274 13.58 -10.13 35.84
N GLU A 275 12.62 -9.79 34.97
CA GLU A 275 11.73 -8.65 35.18
C GLU A 275 10.79 -8.85 36.37
N TRP A 276 10.24 -10.05 36.55
CA TRP A 276 9.49 -10.40 37.75
C TRP A 276 10.33 -10.27 39.02
N ARG A 277 11.60 -10.69 38.97
CA ARG A 277 12.55 -10.51 40.06
C ARG A 277 12.84 -9.04 40.33
N ASN A 278 13.10 -8.24 39.29
CA ASN A 278 13.31 -6.80 39.40
C ASN A 278 12.12 -6.12 40.09
N HIS A 279 10.91 -6.48 39.68
CA HIS A 279 9.68 -6.00 40.29
C HIS A 279 9.57 -6.43 41.76
N GLN A 280 9.82 -7.69 42.10
CA GLN A 280 9.81 -8.17 43.49
C GLN A 280 10.78 -7.36 44.39
N PHE A 281 12.00 -7.08 43.90
CA PHE A 281 12.99 -6.33 44.69
C PHE A 281 12.76 -4.80 44.67
N SER A 282 11.92 -4.28 43.78
CA SER A 282 11.56 -2.85 43.73
C SER A 282 10.74 -2.39 44.97
N TYR A 283 10.23 -3.34 45.75
CA TYR A 283 9.51 -3.09 47.01
C TYR A 283 10.44 -2.82 48.20
N ASN A 284 11.69 -3.29 48.17
CA ASN A 284 12.64 -3.14 49.29
C ASN A 284 13.32 -1.75 49.36
N GLN A 285 13.12 -0.91 48.35
CA GLN A 285 13.75 0.42 48.26
C GLN A 285 12.88 1.56 48.80
N ASN A 286 11.64 1.31 49.24
CA ASN A 286 10.71 2.34 49.70
C ASN A 286 10.26 2.10 51.15
N SER A 287 10.08 3.20 51.89
CA SER A 287 9.69 3.19 53.31
C SER A 287 8.45 2.32 53.58
N GLU A 288 8.41 1.73 54.78
CA GLU A 288 7.37 0.80 55.27
C GLU A 288 5.92 1.33 55.18
N GLN A 289 5.70 2.58 54.77
CA GLN A 289 4.40 3.27 54.71
C GLN A 289 3.87 3.59 53.29
N SER A 290 4.51 3.14 52.21
CA SER A 290 4.01 3.41 50.85
C SER A 290 2.86 2.48 50.41
N GLU A 291 1.91 2.94 49.59
CA GLU A 291 0.86 2.06 49.01
C GLU A 291 1.47 0.90 48.18
N LYS A 292 2.70 1.09 47.69
CA LYS A 292 3.46 0.05 47.00
C LYS A 292 3.85 -1.10 47.95
N SER A 293 4.34 -0.84 49.17
CA SER A 293 4.82 -1.89 50.07
C SER A 293 3.76 -2.94 50.43
N LYS A 294 2.46 -2.58 50.40
CA LYS A 294 1.33 -3.50 50.63
C LYS A 294 1.22 -4.63 49.60
N ASN A 295 1.82 -4.48 48.41
CA ASN A 295 1.74 -5.46 47.32
C ASN A 295 2.97 -6.38 47.24
N ALA A 296 3.92 -6.29 48.18
CA ALA A 296 5.17 -7.06 48.16
C ALA A 296 4.94 -8.59 48.20
N ILE A 297 4.04 -9.06 49.07
CA ILE A 297 3.71 -10.49 49.20
C ILE A 297 3.10 -11.03 47.89
N TRP A 298 2.27 -10.22 47.21
CA TRP A 298 1.71 -10.58 45.91
C TRP A 298 2.83 -10.71 44.88
N ALA A 299 3.72 -9.72 44.77
CA ALA A 299 4.83 -9.74 43.81
C ALA A 299 5.78 -10.92 44.02
N GLU A 300 6.10 -11.25 45.28
CA GLU A 300 6.91 -12.42 45.64
C GLU A 300 6.23 -13.73 45.21
N ASN A 301 4.93 -13.86 45.43
CA ASN A 301 4.18 -15.05 45.02
C ASN A 301 4.19 -15.24 43.50
N GLN A 302 3.97 -14.17 42.72
CA GLN A 302 3.99 -14.25 41.26
C GLN A 302 5.41 -14.55 40.72
N ALA A 303 6.42 -13.89 41.27
CA ALA A 303 7.83 -14.14 40.91
C ALA A 303 8.25 -15.60 41.20
N ARG A 304 7.75 -16.19 42.29
CA ARG A 304 7.98 -17.60 42.61
C ARG A 304 7.37 -18.54 41.58
N ILE A 305 6.17 -18.25 41.07
CA ILE A 305 5.50 -19.07 40.05
C ILE A 305 6.35 -19.11 38.78
N ILE A 306 6.74 -17.96 38.23
CA ILE A 306 7.56 -17.93 37.01
C ILE A 306 8.92 -18.62 37.21
N TRP A 307 9.54 -18.47 38.38
CA TRP A 307 10.82 -19.10 38.69
C TRP A 307 10.73 -20.63 38.72
N GLN A 308 9.62 -21.19 39.26
CA GLN A 308 9.37 -22.64 39.24
C GLN A 308 9.20 -23.20 37.83
N LEU A 309 8.83 -22.38 36.83
CA LEU A 309 8.68 -22.81 35.45
C LEU A 309 10.02 -22.87 34.69
N LEU A 310 11.07 -22.20 35.17
CA LEU A 310 12.36 -22.10 34.46
C LEU A 310 13.07 -23.44 34.34
N GLU A 311 13.11 -24.26 35.38
CA GLU A 311 13.79 -25.56 35.32
C GLU A 311 13.06 -26.54 34.37
N PRO A 312 11.73 -26.76 34.46
CA PRO A 312 11.00 -27.55 33.48
C PRO A 312 11.16 -27.01 32.05
N SER A 313 11.12 -25.70 31.86
CA SER A 313 11.34 -25.07 30.56
C SER A 313 12.75 -25.37 30.01
N GLY A 314 13.80 -25.20 30.81
CA GLY A 314 15.19 -25.49 30.41
C GLY A 314 15.40 -26.94 30.00
N LYS A 315 14.78 -27.89 30.73
CA LYS A 315 14.76 -29.31 30.36
C LYS A 315 14.04 -29.55 29.03
N PHE A 316 12.92 -28.86 28.80
CA PHE A 316 12.18 -28.96 27.54
C PHE A 316 12.95 -28.36 26.35
N MET A 317 13.61 -27.21 26.52
CA MET A 317 14.48 -26.65 25.48
C MET A 317 15.64 -27.59 25.12
N SER A 318 16.24 -28.24 26.12
CA SER A 318 17.26 -29.28 25.90
C SER A 318 16.70 -30.51 25.18
N GLN A 319 15.42 -30.83 25.38
CA GLN A 319 14.75 -31.87 24.60
C GLN A 319 14.54 -31.44 23.14
N LEU A 320 14.14 -30.19 22.89
CA LEU A 320 14.02 -29.66 21.53
C LEU A 320 15.36 -29.72 20.77
N ASP A 321 16.48 -29.39 21.42
CA ASP A 321 17.81 -29.53 20.82
C ASP A 321 18.10 -30.96 20.33
N LYS A 322 17.67 -31.98 21.10
CA LYS A 322 17.82 -33.38 20.69
C LYS A 322 16.90 -33.75 19.53
N LEU A 323 15.66 -33.26 19.52
CA LEU A 323 14.68 -33.53 18.46
C LEU A 323 15.10 -32.94 17.11
N PHE A 324 15.78 -31.79 17.12
CA PHE A 324 16.26 -31.11 15.92
C PHE A 324 17.74 -31.39 15.61
N TYR A 325 18.38 -32.37 16.26
CA TYR A 325 19.80 -32.67 16.00
C TYR A 325 20.03 -33.15 14.55
N ASN A 326 19.21 -34.08 14.07
CA ASN A 326 19.35 -34.65 12.72
C ASN A 326 18.81 -33.71 11.63
N PRO A 327 19.33 -33.76 10.38
CA PRO A 327 18.84 -32.95 9.26
C PRO A 327 17.35 -33.17 8.97
N THR A 328 16.87 -34.40 9.15
CA THR A 328 15.46 -34.76 9.15
C THR A 328 14.96 -34.90 10.59
N PHE A 329 13.75 -34.43 10.86
CA PHE A 329 13.12 -34.53 12.17
C PHE A 329 11.67 -34.99 12.03
N ASP A 330 11.19 -35.73 13.02
CA ASP A 330 9.82 -36.22 13.06
C ASP A 330 8.89 -35.11 13.58
N ILE A 331 8.23 -34.43 12.64
CA ILE A 331 7.29 -33.34 12.94
C ILE A 331 6.08 -33.82 13.77
N GLN A 332 5.65 -35.07 13.59
CA GLN A 332 4.53 -35.64 14.35
C GLN A 332 4.94 -35.76 15.82
N HIS A 333 6.11 -36.33 16.08
CA HIS A 333 6.63 -36.41 17.44
C HIS A 333 6.89 -35.03 18.06
N VAL A 334 7.44 -34.08 17.29
CA VAL A 334 7.61 -32.68 17.76
C VAL A 334 6.26 -32.06 18.13
N SER A 335 5.22 -32.27 17.31
CA SER A 335 3.85 -31.80 17.58
C SER A 335 3.29 -32.34 18.89
N GLU A 336 3.43 -33.64 19.14
CA GLU A 336 2.99 -34.26 20.39
C GLU A 336 3.70 -33.66 21.60
N ARG A 337 5.02 -33.48 21.51
CA ARG A 337 5.82 -32.87 22.59
C ARG A 337 5.47 -31.41 22.83
N ILE A 338 5.23 -30.64 21.78
CA ILE A 338 4.83 -29.23 21.88
C ILE A 338 3.44 -29.10 22.47
N ASN A 339 2.48 -29.95 22.08
CA ASN A 339 1.14 -29.95 22.68
C ASN A 339 1.18 -30.31 24.17
N ALA A 340 1.98 -31.30 24.56
CA ALA A 340 2.16 -31.66 25.96
C ALA A 340 2.77 -30.50 26.78
N ALA A 341 3.82 -29.86 26.26
CA ALA A 341 4.44 -28.70 26.89
C ALA A 341 3.47 -27.51 26.96
N PHE A 342 2.77 -27.21 25.88
CA PHE A 342 1.75 -26.16 25.84
C PHE A 342 0.70 -26.35 26.93
N ASN A 343 0.13 -27.56 27.05
CA ASN A 343 -0.87 -27.85 28.08
C ASN A 343 -0.31 -27.73 29.51
N TYR A 344 0.97 -28.07 29.71
CA TYR A 344 1.63 -27.94 31.01
C TYR A 344 1.89 -26.48 31.39
N PHE A 345 2.40 -25.66 30.45
CA PHE A 345 2.84 -24.31 30.73
C PHE A 345 1.76 -23.24 30.57
N LEU A 346 0.75 -23.45 29.73
CA LEU A 346 -0.25 -22.43 29.43
C LEU A 346 -0.99 -21.99 30.71
N ALA A 347 -1.49 -22.94 31.50
CA ALA A 347 -2.29 -22.62 32.68
C ALA A 347 -1.57 -21.69 33.69
N PRO A 348 -0.34 -21.99 34.16
CA PRO A 348 0.36 -21.07 35.08
C PRO A 348 0.77 -19.75 34.40
N MET A 349 1.11 -19.76 33.12
CA MET A 349 1.49 -18.53 32.38
C MET A 349 0.30 -17.61 32.13
N ASP A 350 -0.87 -18.18 31.84
CA ASP A 350 -2.15 -17.48 31.65
C ASP A 350 -2.64 -16.89 32.97
N LYS A 351 -2.52 -17.65 34.08
CA LYS A 351 -2.85 -17.16 35.41
C LYS A 351 -2.01 -15.93 35.80
N LEU A 352 -0.73 -15.89 35.45
CA LEU A 352 0.11 -14.71 35.72
C LEU A 352 -0.40 -13.46 34.98
N VAL A 353 -0.93 -13.60 33.75
CA VAL A 353 -1.58 -12.48 33.04
C VAL A 353 -2.82 -12.02 33.80
N GLU A 354 -3.67 -12.95 34.22
CA GLU A 354 -4.90 -12.63 34.99
C GLU A 354 -4.56 -11.86 36.27
N GLU A 355 -3.58 -12.33 37.03
CA GLU A 355 -3.13 -11.71 38.28
C GLU A 355 -2.58 -10.29 38.07
N ILE A 356 -1.81 -10.06 37.00
CA ILE A 356 -1.31 -8.72 36.66
C ILE A 356 -2.47 -7.80 36.28
N LEU A 357 -3.36 -8.24 35.38
CA LEU A 357 -4.49 -7.44 34.92
C LEU A 357 -5.45 -7.08 36.08
N TRP A 358 -5.70 -8.03 36.97
CA TRP A 358 -6.45 -7.80 38.20
C TRP A 358 -5.76 -6.73 39.06
N LYS A 359 -4.45 -6.88 39.30
CA LYS A 359 -3.68 -5.93 40.09
C LYS A 359 -3.68 -4.53 39.47
N MET A 360 -3.61 -4.41 38.15
CA MET A 360 -3.71 -3.14 37.45
C MET A 360 -5.06 -2.45 37.67
N GLN A 361 -6.17 -3.21 37.68
CA GLN A 361 -7.50 -2.69 37.99
C GLN A 361 -7.61 -2.16 39.42
N GLU A 362 -6.95 -2.79 40.38
CA GLU A 362 -6.85 -2.28 41.75
C GLU A 362 -6.02 -0.98 41.81
N VAL A 363 -4.84 -0.99 41.18
CA VAL A 363 -3.83 0.08 41.28
C VAL A 363 -4.25 1.36 40.55
N GLN A 364 -4.93 1.26 39.40
CA GLN A 364 -5.34 2.46 38.62
C GLN A 364 -6.32 3.38 39.38
N ARG A 365 -6.99 2.83 40.40
CA ARG A 365 -7.95 3.53 41.28
C ARG A 365 -7.31 4.01 42.58
N GLN A 366 -6.01 3.78 42.81
CA GLN A 366 -5.28 4.26 43.98
C GLN A 366 -4.63 5.63 43.71
N LYS A 367 -4.49 6.46 44.75
CA LYS A 367 -3.74 7.73 44.67
C LYS A 367 -2.26 7.43 44.93
N LYS A 368 -1.35 8.16 44.25
CA LYS A 368 0.11 8.02 44.38
C LYS A 368 0.67 6.63 44.00
N ALA A 369 -0.02 5.88 43.13
CA ALA A 369 0.38 4.52 42.73
C ALA A 369 0.98 4.44 41.31
N LYS A 370 1.31 5.59 40.69
CA LYS A 370 1.77 5.67 39.29
C LYS A 370 2.98 4.79 38.98
N LEU A 371 4.02 4.84 39.84
CA LEU A 371 5.24 4.06 39.63
C LEU A 371 4.97 2.54 39.65
N LEU A 372 4.07 2.09 40.53
CA LEU A 372 3.62 0.68 40.55
C LEU A 372 2.83 0.33 39.28
N TYR A 373 1.94 1.21 38.83
CA TYR A 373 1.18 1.02 37.59
C TYR A 373 2.09 0.92 36.36
N ASP A 374 3.11 1.79 36.27
CA ASP A 374 4.08 1.79 35.17
C ASP A 374 4.92 0.49 35.16
N GLU A 375 5.32 -0.03 36.33
CA GLU A 375 6.00 -1.34 36.43
C GLU A 375 5.09 -2.50 36.01
N LEU A 376 3.82 -2.48 36.42
CA LEU A 376 2.83 -3.51 36.04
C LEU A 376 2.53 -3.51 34.54
N LEU A 377 2.51 -2.33 33.89
CA LEU A 377 2.35 -2.22 32.44
C LEU A 377 3.45 -2.95 31.67
N ILE A 378 4.69 -2.85 32.14
CA ILE A 378 5.85 -3.52 31.51
C ILE A 378 5.71 -5.04 31.69
N LEU A 379 5.42 -5.49 32.92
CA LEU A 379 5.24 -6.91 33.21
C LEU A 379 4.07 -7.52 32.43
N GLU A 380 2.95 -6.79 32.35
CA GLU A 380 1.78 -7.21 31.59
C GLU A 380 2.12 -7.42 30.12
N ASP A 381 2.80 -6.48 29.48
CA ASP A 381 3.17 -6.58 28.07
C ASP A 381 4.09 -7.80 27.82
N LEU A 382 5.10 -8.00 28.66
CA LEU A 382 6.03 -9.13 28.54
C LEU A 382 5.34 -10.47 28.80
N GLN A 383 4.53 -10.57 29.86
CA GLN A 383 3.80 -11.79 30.22
C GLN A 383 2.77 -12.16 29.15
N THR A 384 1.97 -11.18 28.70
CA THR A 384 1.00 -11.37 27.62
C THR A 384 1.70 -11.81 26.32
N LYS A 385 2.83 -11.19 25.96
CA LYS A 385 3.62 -11.62 24.80
C LYS A 385 4.11 -13.07 24.92
N ALA A 386 4.54 -13.50 26.11
CA ALA A 386 4.97 -14.87 26.34
C ALA A 386 3.82 -15.88 26.16
N VAL A 387 2.62 -15.59 26.68
CA VAL A 387 1.42 -16.45 26.47
C VAL A 387 1.02 -16.49 24.99
N LEU A 388 0.94 -15.33 24.34
CA LEU A 388 0.61 -15.27 22.91
C LEU A 388 1.64 -16.02 22.07
N ARG A 389 2.92 -15.99 22.46
CA ARG A 389 3.97 -16.76 21.79
C ARG A 389 3.74 -18.26 21.94
N LEU A 390 3.43 -18.75 23.14
CA LEU A 390 3.04 -20.15 23.37
C LEU A 390 1.86 -20.59 22.51
N MET A 391 0.81 -19.78 22.41
CA MET A 391 -0.34 -20.07 21.54
C MET A 391 0.07 -20.17 20.07
N LYS A 392 0.95 -19.27 19.61
CA LYS A 392 1.50 -19.30 18.25
C LYS A 392 2.40 -20.50 18.00
N THR A 393 3.15 -20.95 19.00
CA THR A 393 3.98 -22.17 18.92
C THR A 393 3.13 -23.39 18.57
N LYS A 394 1.96 -23.53 19.18
CA LYS A 394 1.02 -24.61 18.87
C LYS A 394 0.54 -24.53 17.41
N LEU A 395 0.07 -23.37 16.98
CA LEU A 395 -0.38 -23.16 15.59
C LEU A 395 0.74 -23.37 14.56
N LEU A 396 1.98 -22.97 14.88
CA LEU A 396 3.13 -23.15 14.01
C LEU A 396 3.34 -24.64 13.73
N VAL A 397 3.35 -25.48 14.77
CA VAL A 397 3.62 -26.90 14.60
C VAL A 397 2.46 -27.61 13.92
N GLU A 398 1.22 -27.22 14.19
CA GLU A 398 0.04 -27.70 13.44
C GLU A 398 0.10 -27.32 11.96
N ALA A 399 0.54 -26.10 11.64
CA ALA A 399 0.70 -25.64 10.26
C ALA A 399 1.81 -26.42 9.53
N VAL A 400 2.96 -26.62 10.17
CA VAL A 400 4.06 -27.40 9.60
C VAL A 400 3.65 -28.86 9.41
N LEU A 401 2.96 -29.47 10.39
CA LEU A 401 2.47 -30.85 10.29
C LEU A 401 1.45 -31.03 9.15
N ALA A 402 0.63 -30.01 8.90
CA ALA A 402 -0.35 -29.99 7.81
C ALA A 402 0.22 -29.52 6.46
N GLU A 403 1.54 -29.35 6.34
CA GLU A 403 2.22 -28.83 5.15
C GLU A 403 1.67 -27.48 4.65
N LYS A 404 1.19 -26.64 5.57
CA LYS A 404 0.68 -25.31 5.27
C LYS A 404 1.80 -24.27 5.29
N GLU A 405 1.67 -23.25 4.47
CA GLU A 405 2.58 -22.11 4.46
C GLU A 405 2.59 -21.39 5.82
N ILE A 406 3.78 -21.10 6.33
CA ILE A 406 3.97 -20.35 7.58
C ILE A 406 3.80 -18.86 7.28
N GLY A 407 2.71 -18.27 7.74
CA GLY A 407 2.38 -16.87 7.47
C GLY A 407 1.56 -16.24 8.58
N LYS A 408 1.27 -14.94 8.44
CA LYS A 408 0.45 -14.21 9.43
C LYS A 408 -0.98 -14.76 9.53
N SER A 409 -1.53 -15.32 8.45
CA SER A 409 -2.88 -15.92 8.50
C SER A 409 -2.89 -17.26 9.22
N THR A 410 -1.79 -18.02 9.21
CA THR A 410 -1.71 -19.35 9.84
C THR A 410 -1.26 -19.31 11.30
N LEU A 411 -0.56 -18.25 11.71
CA LEU A 411 -0.10 -18.05 13.09
C LEU A 411 -1.00 -17.13 13.93
N TYR A 412 -2.20 -16.79 13.46
CA TYR A 412 -3.16 -15.97 14.20
C TYR A 412 -4.53 -16.64 14.19
N SER A 413 -5.11 -16.81 15.37
CA SER A 413 -6.51 -17.18 15.58
C SER A 413 -7.29 -16.01 16.17
N GLU A 414 -8.62 -16.06 16.13
CA GLU A 414 -9.46 -15.09 16.85
C GLU A 414 -9.14 -15.09 18.35
N ASP A 415 -8.87 -16.25 18.94
CA ASP A 415 -8.45 -16.34 20.34
C ASP A 415 -7.17 -15.57 20.63
N ILE A 416 -6.16 -15.64 19.73
CA ILE A 416 -4.91 -14.88 19.87
C ILE A 416 -5.15 -13.38 19.71
N LYS A 417 -6.00 -12.98 18.75
CA LYS A 417 -6.30 -11.56 18.48
C LYS A 417 -7.05 -10.92 19.65
N LEU A 418 -8.04 -11.64 20.19
CA LEU A 418 -8.94 -11.15 21.21
C LEU A 418 -8.49 -11.51 22.63
N TYR A 419 -7.40 -12.28 22.80
CA TYR A 419 -6.91 -12.78 24.08
C TYR A 419 -6.93 -11.72 25.19
N LYS A 420 -6.21 -10.62 24.99
CA LYS A 420 -6.10 -9.54 25.99
C LYS A 420 -7.43 -8.82 26.20
N THR A 421 -8.16 -8.52 25.13
CA THR A 421 -9.46 -7.83 25.21
C THR A 421 -10.49 -8.66 25.97
N ASN A 422 -10.55 -9.96 25.71
CA ASN A 422 -11.45 -10.88 26.40
C ASN A 422 -11.09 -10.99 27.89
N LYS A 423 -9.80 -11.16 28.22
CA LYS A 423 -9.34 -11.18 29.62
C LYS A 423 -9.67 -9.89 30.35
N LEU A 424 -9.39 -8.74 29.75
CA LEU A 424 -9.75 -7.43 30.31
C LEU A 424 -11.25 -7.31 30.56
N THR A 425 -12.08 -7.67 29.58
CA THR A 425 -13.55 -7.60 29.71
C THR A 425 -14.07 -8.48 30.84
N ILE A 426 -13.54 -9.70 30.98
CA ILE A 426 -13.91 -10.63 32.06
C ILE A 426 -13.51 -10.04 33.42
N ILE A 427 -12.25 -9.61 33.55
CA ILE A 427 -11.72 -9.05 34.79
C ILE A 427 -12.49 -7.79 35.19
N GLU A 428 -12.79 -6.89 34.26
CA GLU A 428 -13.59 -5.69 34.55
C GLU A 428 -15.00 -6.04 35.05
N LYS A 429 -15.64 -7.04 34.42
CA LYS A 429 -16.97 -7.51 34.83
C LYS A 429 -16.94 -8.12 36.23
N GLU A 430 -15.99 -9.00 36.52
CA GLU A 430 -15.83 -9.64 37.83
C GLU A 430 -15.46 -8.62 38.92
N PHE A 431 -14.57 -7.69 38.60
CA PHE A 431 -14.17 -6.62 39.50
C PHE A 431 -15.35 -5.72 39.87
N LYS A 432 -16.20 -5.36 38.90
CA LYS A 432 -17.45 -4.62 39.14
C LYS A 432 -18.41 -5.41 40.05
N ALA A 433 -18.53 -6.72 39.82
CA ALA A 433 -19.42 -7.58 40.61
C ALA A 433 -18.97 -7.74 42.08
N LEU A 434 -17.67 -7.73 42.36
CA LEU A 434 -17.16 -7.81 43.74
C LEU A 434 -17.17 -6.46 44.47
N ASN A 435 -17.15 -5.35 43.74
CA ASN A 435 -17.03 -4.00 44.30
C ASN A 435 -18.28 -3.13 44.02
N ILE A 436 -19.47 -3.68 44.28
CA ILE A 436 -20.79 -3.07 44.00
C ILE A 436 -20.98 -1.69 44.69
N THR A 437 -20.20 -1.38 45.73
CA THR A 437 -20.26 -0.10 46.45
C THR A 437 -19.45 1.04 45.82
N LEU A 438 -18.71 0.80 44.74
CA LEU A 438 -18.06 1.87 43.97
C LEU A 438 -19.12 2.64 43.16
N ILE A 439 -19.17 3.96 43.32
CA ILE A 439 -20.07 4.85 42.56
C ILE A 439 -19.75 4.70 41.05
N GLU A 440 -20.77 4.69 40.17
CA GLU A 440 -20.57 4.58 38.71
C GLU A 440 -19.52 5.56 38.17
N ASP A 441 -19.45 6.78 38.73
CA ASP A 441 -18.46 7.79 38.39
C ASP A 441 -17.01 7.44 38.81
N GLU A 442 -16.77 6.60 39.82
CA GLU A 442 -15.44 6.10 40.20
C GLU A 442 -15.06 4.80 39.45
N ALA A 443 -16.04 4.10 38.88
CA ALA A 443 -15.83 2.86 38.13
C ALA A 443 -15.02 3.09 36.84
N ASP A 444 -15.18 4.25 36.22
CA ASP A 444 -14.56 4.65 34.94
C ASP A 444 -13.31 5.55 35.11
N ILE A 445 -12.85 5.80 36.34
CA ILE A 445 -11.64 6.61 36.58
C ILE A 445 -10.39 5.75 36.32
N ASN A 446 -9.88 5.79 35.09
CA ASN A 446 -8.51 5.41 34.82
C ASN A 446 -7.59 6.62 35.01
N ARG A 447 -6.89 6.69 36.16
CA ARG A 447 -6.00 7.82 36.47
C ARG A 447 -4.72 7.86 35.64
N TYR A 448 -4.42 6.80 34.89
CA TYR A 448 -3.09 6.59 34.29
C TYR A 448 -3.09 6.13 32.81
N GLU A 449 -4.23 5.76 32.21
CA GLU A 449 -4.31 5.50 30.76
C GLU A 449 -4.37 6.77 29.91
N LYS A 450 -3.66 6.74 28.77
CA LYS A 450 -3.89 7.66 27.66
C LYS A 450 -5.00 7.10 26.77
N THR A 451 -6.00 7.92 26.45
CA THR A 451 -7.09 7.63 25.49
C THR A 451 -6.54 7.04 24.18
N LYS A 452 -6.90 5.78 23.85
CA LYS A 452 -6.52 5.11 22.58
C LYS A 452 -7.64 5.19 21.55
N LYS A 453 -7.31 5.65 20.34
CA LYS A 453 -8.13 5.58 19.12
C LYS A 453 -7.85 4.30 18.32
N GLN A 454 -8.85 3.85 17.57
CA GLN A 454 -8.96 2.57 16.84
C GLN A 454 -7.97 2.38 15.68
N LYS A 455 -7.56 1.12 15.46
CA LYS A 455 -6.72 0.63 14.33
C LYS A 455 -7.44 0.71 12.98
N LYS A 456 -6.72 1.05 11.90
CA LYS A 456 -7.24 1.20 10.52
C LYS A 456 -7.02 -0.03 9.62
N GLU A 457 -8.02 -0.24 8.75
CA GLU A 457 -8.14 -1.20 7.63
C GLU A 457 -7.44 -0.72 6.32
N PRO A 458 -7.28 -1.58 5.29
CA PRO A 458 -6.57 -1.25 4.03
C PRO A 458 -7.08 0.00 3.30
N LYS A 459 -6.19 0.66 2.53
CA LYS A 459 -6.46 1.91 1.79
C LYS A 459 -7.67 1.75 0.85
N LYS A 460 -8.72 2.52 1.12
CA LYS A 460 -9.98 2.56 0.38
C LYS A 460 -9.82 3.42 -0.89
N SER A 461 -10.71 3.24 -1.87
CA SER A 461 -10.79 4.15 -3.04
C SER A 461 -11.23 5.53 -2.58
N THR A 462 -10.74 6.61 -3.22
CA THR A 462 -11.16 7.99 -2.91
C THR A 462 -12.69 8.17 -3.01
N ILE A 463 -13.34 7.48 -3.94
CA ILE A 463 -14.79 7.51 -4.12
C ILE A 463 -15.50 6.86 -2.92
N LEU A 464 -14.97 5.74 -2.43
CA LEU A 464 -15.50 5.04 -1.27
C LEU A 464 -15.35 5.87 0.01
N GLU A 465 -14.23 6.57 0.18
CA GLU A 465 -14.07 7.51 1.30
C GLU A 465 -15.09 8.66 1.26
N THR A 466 -15.33 9.26 0.08
CA THR A 466 -16.40 10.26 -0.07
C THR A 466 -17.76 9.68 0.28
N PHE A 467 -18.06 8.45 -0.15
CA PHE A 467 -19.31 7.78 0.17
C PHE A 467 -19.49 7.53 1.68
N GLU A 468 -18.41 7.15 2.38
CA GLU A 468 -18.46 6.95 3.83
C GLU A 468 -18.78 8.25 4.58
N PHE A 469 -18.18 9.37 4.19
CA PHE A 469 -18.53 10.67 4.77
C PHE A 469 -19.95 11.11 4.41
N TRP A 470 -20.43 10.77 3.21
CA TRP A 470 -21.82 10.99 2.82
C TRP A 470 -22.79 10.18 3.68
N GLN A 471 -22.50 8.91 3.96
CA GLN A 471 -23.29 8.06 4.85
C GLN A 471 -23.33 8.60 6.30
N GLN A 472 -22.27 9.31 6.71
CA GLN A 472 -22.22 10.05 7.98
C GLN A 472 -23.02 11.37 7.96
N LYS A 473 -23.78 11.64 6.88
CA LYS A 473 -24.63 12.83 6.69
C LYS A 473 -23.86 14.15 6.59
N ASN A 474 -22.58 14.11 6.21
CA ASN A 474 -21.84 15.33 5.89
C ASN A 474 -22.34 15.89 4.55
N SER A 475 -22.51 17.22 4.48
CA SER A 475 -22.77 17.94 3.23
C SER A 475 -21.57 17.89 2.29
N ILE A 476 -21.79 18.12 0.99
CA ILE A 476 -20.73 18.16 -0.02
C ILE A 476 -19.60 19.13 0.37
N GLN A 477 -19.96 20.29 0.93
CA GLN A 477 -19.02 21.31 1.40
C GLN A 477 -18.21 20.85 2.61
N GLU A 478 -18.81 20.09 3.52
CA GLU A 478 -18.11 19.51 4.68
C GLU A 478 -17.16 18.40 4.24
N ILE A 479 -17.61 17.52 3.34
CA ILE A 479 -16.77 16.45 2.78
C ILE A 479 -15.53 17.05 2.09
N ALA A 480 -15.72 18.11 1.28
CA ALA A 480 -14.62 18.80 0.62
C ALA A 480 -13.57 19.30 1.63
N LYS A 481 -14.01 19.92 2.73
CA LYS A 481 -13.12 20.40 3.80
C LYS A 481 -12.41 19.26 4.53
N ILE A 482 -13.15 18.22 4.92
CA ILE A 482 -12.61 17.07 5.67
C ILE A 482 -11.53 16.35 4.86
N ARG A 483 -11.74 16.22 3.54
CA ARG A 483 -10.84 15.51 2.64
C ARG A 483 -9.73 16.39 2.06
N THR A 484 -9.70 17.68 2.39
CA THR A 484 -8.77 18.65 1.79
C THR A 484 -8.90 18.64 0.26
N LEU A 485 -10.13 18.69 -0.27
CA LEU A 485 -10.48 18.68 -1.70
C LEU A 485 -11.34 19.89 -2.06
N THR A 486 -11.50 20.17 -3.35
CA THR A 486 -12.48 21.17 -3.82
C THR A 486 -13.88 20.59 -3.86
N VAL A 487 -14.90 21.45 -3.83
CA VAL A 487 -16.30 21.06 -4.02
C VAL A 487 -16.52 20.40 -5.39
N GLY A 488 -15.86 20.90 -6.45
CA GLY A 488 -15.94 20.33 -7.80
C GLY A 488 -15.40 18.91 -7.88
N THR A 489 -14.29 18.61 -7.18
CA THR A 489 -13.77 17.24 -7.08
C THR A 489 -14.77 16.30 -6.39
N ILE A 490 -15.42 16.76 -5.32
CA ILE A 490 -16.46 15.98 -4.64
C ILE A 490 -17.66 15.73 -5.56
N TYR A 491 -18.12 16.70 -6.35
CA TYR A 491 -19.16 16.45 -7.36
C TYR A 491 -18.74 15.38 -8.36
N GLY A 492 -17.48 15.37 -8.79
CA GLY A 492 -16.92 14.30 -9.62
C GLY A 492 -17.04 12.91 -8.99
N HIS A 493 -16.84 12.79 -7.67
CA HIS A 493 -17.06 11.53 -6.95
C HIS A 493 -18.54 11.13 -6.93
N PHE A 494 -19.47 12.09 -6.76
CA PHE A 494 -20.90 11.81 -6.81
C PHE A 494 -21.39 11.34 -8.18
N VAL A 495 -20.81 11.83 -9.28
CA VAL A 495 -21.08 11.29 -10.61
C VAL A 495 -20.86 9.77 -10.63
N LYS A 496 -19.77 9.28 -10.03
CA LYS A 496 -19.47 7.84 -9.94
C LYS A 496 -20.42 7.08 -9.04
N LEU A 497 -20.74 7.65 -7.89
CA LEU A 497 -21.71 7.06 -6.96
C LEU A 497 -23.12 6.98 -7.55
N ILE A 498 -23.44 7.84 -8.52
CA ILE A 498 -24.68 7.75 -9.29
C ILE A 498 -24.56 6.67 -10.37
N GLU A 499 -23.46 6.63 -11.13
CA GLU A 499 -23.23 5.60 -12.16
C GLU A 499 -23.24 4.18 -11.57
N ASP A 500 -22.70 3.99 -10.37
CA ASP A 500 -22.68 2.69 -9.66
C ASP A 500 -23.94 2.41 -8.83
N LYS A 501 -24.91 3.34 -8.84
CA LYS A 501 -26.20 3.28 -8.14
C LYS A 501 -26.09 3.27 -6.60
N SER A 502 -24.96 3.66 -6.04
CA SER A 502 -24.78 3.84 -4.58
C SER A 502 -25.51 5.07 -4.04
N VAL A 503 -25.72 6.10 -4.86
CA VAL A 503 -26.44 7.34 -4.51
C VAL A 503 -27.42 7.70 -5.62
N LYS A 504 -28.65 8.11 -5.27
CA LYS A 504 -29.61 8.59 -6.27
C LYS A 504 -29.41 10.07 -6.53
N ILE A 505 -29.60 10.51 -7.76
CA ILE A 505 -29.52 11.94 -8.11
C ILE A 505 -30.52 12.79 -7.31
N SER A 506 -31.68 12.22 -6.95
CA SER A 506 -32.70 12.84 -6.11
C SER A 506 -32.23 13.15 -4.68
N ASP A 507 -31.18 12.47 -4.22
CA ASP A 507 -30.60 12.69 -2.88
C ASP A 507 -29.70 13.93 -2.86
N ILE A 508 -29.34 14.46 -4.04
CA ILE A 508 -28.38 15.55 -4.23
C ILE A 508 -29.07 16.77 -4.84
N LEU A 509 -29.87 16.57 -5.89
CA LEU A 509 -30.54 17.65 -6.62
C LEU A 509 -32.05 17.69 -6.31
N PRO A 510 -32.62 18.90 -6.18
CA PRO A 510 -34.07 19.10 -6.08
C PRO A 510 -34.84 18.53 -7.28
N LEU A 511 -36.06 18.04 -7.04
CA LEU A 511 -36.90 17.41 -8.08
C LEU A 511 -37.24 18.34 -9.25
N ASP A 512 -37.46 19.63 -8.99
CA ASP A 512 -37.72 20.65 -10.00
C ASP A 512 -36.51 20.86 -10.93
N LYS A 513 -35.29 20.76 -10.40
CA LYS A 513 -34.07 20.77 -11.23
C LYS A 513 -33.95 19.52 -12.08
N ILE A 514 -34.26 18.35 -11.53
CA ILE A 514 -34.22 17.07 -12.25
C ILE A 514 -35.21 17.08 -13.43
N GLU A 515 -36.43 17.61 -13.23
CA GLU A 515 -37.42 17.74 -14.32
C GLU A 515 -36.92 18.66 -15.44
N GLN A 516 -36.29 19.78 -15.10
CA GLN A 516 -35.73 20.69 -16.09
C GLN A 516 -34.52 20.10 -16.83
N LEU A 517 -33.68 19.31 -16.15
CA LEU A 517 -32.57 18.57 -16.77
C LEU A 517 -33.09 17.49 -17.71
N THR A 518 -34.17 16.80 -17.34
CA THR A 518 -34.83 15.80 -18.21
C THR A 518 -35.29 16.42 -19.53
N LYS A 519 -35.89 17.62 -19.47
CA LYS A 519 -36.29 18.37 -20.68
C LYS A 519 -35.08 18.83 -21.51
N ALA A 520 -33.97 19.17 -20.86
CA ALA A 520 -32.76 19.59 -21.56
C ALA A 520 -32.07 18.44 -22.30
N PHE A 521 -32.13 17.21 -21.75
CA PHE A 521 -31.54 16.01 -22.35
C PHE A 521 -32.46 15.30 -23.35
N ASP A 522 -33.69 15.79 -23.56
CA ASP A 522 -34.64 15.15 -24.47
C ASP A 522 -34.09 15.10 -25.91
N GLY A 523 -34.01 13.91 -26.48
CA GLY A 523 -33.41 13.66 -27.80
C GLY A 523 -31.89 13.83 -27.89
N TYR A 524 -31.17 14.08 -26.78
CA TYR A 524 -29.72 14.25 -26.80
C TYR A 524 -28.98 12.89 -26.82
N THR A 525 -28.28 12.60 -27.92
CA THR A 525 -27.58 11.32 -28.12
C THR A 525 -26.06 11.44 -28.22
N GLU A 526 -25.50 12.66 -28.08
CA GLU A 526 -24.07 12.88 -28.25
C GLU A 526 -23.24 12.38 -27.06
N GLU A 527 -22.04 11.87 -27.35
CA GLU A 527 -21.10 11.41 -26.33
C GLU A 527 -20.55 12.56 -25.48
N SER A 528 -20.29 13.73 -26.08
CA SER A 528 -19.79 14.92 -25.38
C SER A 528 -20.93 15.68 -24.74
N LEU A 529 -20.69 16.41 -23.65
CA LEU A 529 -21.66 17.36 -23.09
C LEU A 529 -21.50 18.79 -23.62
N ASN A 530 -20.54 19.05 -24.50
CA ASN A 530 -20.20 20.40 -24.91
C ASN A 530 -21.33 21.10 -25.66
N ALA A 531 -21.93 20.44 -26.66
CA ALA A 531 -23.05 20.99 -27.43
C ALA A 531 -24.24 21.32 -26.53
N LEU A 532 -24.57 20.41 -25.59
CA LEU A 532 -25.64 20.64 -24.62
C LEU A 532 -25.33 21.82 -23.70
N LYS A 533 -24.09 21.93 -23.20
CA LYS A 533 -23.69 23.05 -22.33
C LYS A 533 -23.79 24.40 -23.04
N GLU A 534 -23.42 24.46 -24.32
CA GLU A 534 -23.57 25.67 -25.14
C GLU A 534 -25.05 26.05 -25.33
N GLN A 535 -25.94 25.06 -25.50
CA GLN A 535 -27.38 25.28 -25.65
C GLN A 535 -28.06 25.76 -24.35
N VAL A 536 -27.72 25.17 -23.21
CA VAL A 536 -28.37 25.50 -21.92
C VAL A 536 -27.74 26.70 -21.21
N GLY A 537 -26.55 27.14 -21.64
CA GLY A 537 -25.84 28.29 -21.09
C GLY A 537 -25.57 28.14 -19.58
N GLU A 538 -25.75 29.22 -18.82
CA GLU A 538 -25.52 29.26 -17.36
C GLU A 538 -26.66 28.66 -16.53
N LYS A 539 -27.72 28.13 -17.17
CA LYS A 539 -28.88 27.57 -16.45
C LYS A 539 -28.50 26.36 -15.58
N PHE A 540 -27.56 25.55 -16.05
CA PHE A 540 -27.08 24.36 -15.34
C PHE A 540 -25.55 24.37 -15.25
N SER A 541 -25.01 23.94 -14.12
CA SER A 541 -23.57 23.76 -13.98
C SER A 541 -23.09 22.53 -14.76
N TRP A 542 -21.78 22.44 -15.02
CA TRP A 542 -21.19 21.22 -15.59
C TRP A 542 -21.42 20.00 -14.70
N ASP A 543 -21.32 20.17 -13.38
CA ASP A 543 -21.53 19.10 -12.40
C ASP A 543 -22.97 18.57 -12.46
N GLU A 544 -23.96 19.46 -12.59
CA GLU A 544 -25.38 19.09 -12.72
C GLU A 544 -25.65 18.28 -13.99
N LEU A 545 -25.09 18.72 -15.12
CA LEU A 545 -25.21 18.00 -16.40
C LEU A 545 -24.54 16.62 -16.32
N LYS A 546 -23.36 16.53 -15.72
CA LYS A 546 -22.62 15.26 -15.55
C LYS A 546 -23.35 14.29 -14.62
N MET A 547 -23.83 14.75 -13.47
CA MET A 547 -24.60 13.92 -12.53
C MET A 547 -25.89 13.42 -13.17
N PHE A 548 -26.61 14.27 -13.92
CA PHE A 548 -27.83 13.85 -14.61
C PHE A 548 -27.54 12.82 -15.70
N LYS A 549 -26.55 13.05 -16.55
CA LYS A 549 -26.11 12.07 -17.56
C LYS A 549 -25.72 10.73 -16.95
N ALA A 550 -25.04 10.73 -15.80
CA ALA A 550 -24.72 9.52 -15.06
C ALA A 550 -25.97 8.77 -14.57
N SER A 551 -27.01 9.49 -14.15
CA SER A 551 -28.28 8.88 -13.71
C SER A 551 -29.11 8.24 -14.83
N LEU A 552 -28.80 8.55 -16.10
CA LEU A 552 -29.46 7.95 -17.26
C LEU A 552 -28.88 6.59 -17.67
N LYS A 553 -27.71 6.21 -17.14
CA LYS A 553 -27.07 4.90 -17.37
C LYS A 553 -27.53 3.88 -16.32
#